data_AF-U9TFR1-F1
#
_entry.id   AF-U9TFR1-F1
#
_cell.length_a   1.000
_cell.length_b   1.000
_cell.length_c   1.000
_cell.angle_alpha   90.00
_cell.angle_beta   90.00
_cell.angle_gamma   90.00
#
_symmetry.space_group_name_H-M   'P 1'
#
loop_
_entity.id
_entity.type
_entity.pdbx_description
1 polymer ?
#
loop_
_entity_poly.entity_id
_entity_poly.type
_entity_poly.pdbx_seq_one_letter_code
_entity_poly.pdbx_strand_id
1 'polypeptide(L)'
;MDVLSVIIINPAYSNNKQNEMIEVTIIIDNYDSYTFNLLQLWDNEKSIENVVVIRNNQFSWNYFKENIFPYFDNIIISPGPGRPETPSDFGICTNIIKELNDIPILGVCLGHQGIGVTFGGQITNAKTIMHGRLSPVYHEGGDDPMSLYYKIPNPFSVVRYHSLIVENKNMPPELTISAWCSEDSSILTPPLKESSTIMGLNHINKPIYGVQFHPEAWFANSLLVSFNVS
;
A
#
# COMPACT_ATOMS: atom_id res chain seq x y z
N MET A 1 15.43 9.24 20.25
CA MET A 1 14.10 9.07 20.86
C MET A 1 13.60 7.72 20.40
N ASP A 2 13.21 6.85 21.32
CA ASP A 2 12.61 5.56 20.94
C ASP A 2 11.22 5.82 20.35
N VAL A 3 10.76 4.99 19.42
CA VAL A 3 9.45 5.15 18.75
C VAL A 3 8.32 5.25 19.78
N LEU A 4 8.41 4.48 20.86
CA LEU A 4 7.53 4.57 22.02
C LEU A 4 7.56 5.94 22.68
N SER A 5 8.72 6.59 22.76
CA SER A 5 8.83 7.96 23.29
C SER A 5 8.08 8.95 22.40
N VAL A 6 8.14 8.80 21.08
CA VAL A 6 7.41 9.68 20.14
C VAL A 6 5.90 9.49 20.27
N ILE A 7 5.44 8.24 20.38
CA ILE A 7 4.03 7.89 20.61
C ILE A 7 3.52 8.46 21.95
N ILE A 8 4.32 8.37 23.02
CA ILE A 8 3.95 8.83 24.37
C ILE A 8 4.00 10.37 24.50
N ILE A 9 4.88 11.05 23.77
CA ILE A 9 5.10 12.51 23.92
C ILE A 9 4.09 13.34 23.11
N ASN A 10 3.41 12.78 22.11
CA ASN A 10 2.47 13.54 21.32
C ASN A 10 1.17 13.83 22.13
N PRO A 11 0.85 15.10 22.48
CA PRO A 11 -0.19 15.44 23.45
C PRO A 11 -1.61 15.00 23.08
N ALA A 12 -1.86 14.72 21.79
CA ALA A 12 -3.12 14.14 21.31
C ALA A 12 -3.46 12.78 21.96
N TYR A 13 -2.46 12.03 22.43
CA TYR A 13 -2.64 10.72 23.05
C TYR A 13 -3.03 10.76 24.53
N SER A 14 -2.79 11.87 25.24
CA SER A 14 -2.98 11.91 26.71
C SER A 14 -4.16 12.74 27.17
N ASN A 15 -4.69 13.66 26.35
CA ASN A 15 -5.85 14.46 26.69
C ASN A 15 -6.53 14.98 25.42
N ASN A 16 -7.69 14.41 25.05
CA ASN A 16 -8.73 15.22 24.42
C ASN A 16 -10.13 14.66 24.68
N LYS A 17 -10.78 15.27 25.67
CA LYS A 17 -12.24 15.35 25.77
C LYS A 17 -12.74 16.38 24.76
N GLN A 18 -12.80 16.03 23.47
CA GLN A 18 -13.67 16.66 22.46
C GLN A 18 -13.56 15.92 21.10
N ASN A 19 -14.41 14.91 20.90
CA ASN A 19 -15.14 14.51 19.68
C ASN A 19 -14.53 14.60 18.25
N GLU A 20 -13.23 14.46 18.03
CA GLU A 20 -12.71 13.97 16.74
C GLU A 20 -11.68 12.85 17.01
N MET A 21 -11.99 11.64 16.53
CA MET A 21 -11.05 10.50 16.59
C MET A 21 -9.92 10.81 15.60
N ILE A 22 -8.72 11.09 16.13
CA ILE A 22 -7.54 11.34 15.30
C ILE A 22 -6.97 9.98 14.89
N GLU A 23 -7.07 9.63 13.62
CA GLU A 23 -6.49 8.42 13.05
C GLU A 23 -4.96 8.49 13.05
N VAL A 24 -4.33 7.39 13.47
CA VAL A 24 -2.88 7.24 13.53
C VAL A 24 -2.43 6.14 12.57
N THR A 25 -1.52 6.50 11.67
CA THR A 25 -0.95 5.59 10.68
C THR A 25 0.45 5.16 11.06
N ILE A 26 0.75 3.86 10.89
CA ILE A 26 2.12 3.37 10.90
C ILE A 26 2.58 2.98 9.50
N ILE A 27 3.73 3.49 9.09
CA ILE A 27 4.42 3.11 7.87
C ILE A 27 5.55 2.14 8.21
N ILE A 28 5.53 0.97 7.58
CA ILE A 28 6.60 0.00 7.61
C ILE A 28 7.52 0.27 6.41
N ASP A 29 8.64 0.93 6.68
CA ASP A 29 9.67 1.29 5.70
C ASP A 29 10.52 0.08 5.34
N ASN A 30 10.49 -0.28 4.05
CA ASN A 30 11.36 -1.29 3.44
C ASN A 30 12.63 -0.67 2.83
N TYR A 31 13.17 0.39 3.46
CA TYR A 31 14.39 1.09 3.06
C TYR A 31 14.28 1.81 1.71
N ASP A 32 13.15 2.46 1.47
CA ASP A 32 12.89 3.12 0.21
C ASP A 32 13.12 4.64 0.28
N SER A 33 13.73 5.20 -0.76
CA SER A 33 13.95 6.64 -0.85
C SER A 33 12.65 7.45 -0.99
N TYR A 34 11.55 6.81 -1.40
CA TYR A 34 10.24 7.43 -1.58
C TYR A 34 9.34 7.29 -0.34
N THR A 35 9.77 6.63 0.74
CA THR A 35 9.02 6.60 2.00
C THR A 35 8.73 8.02 2.53
N PHE A 36 9.67 8.96 2.36
CA PHE A 36 9.43 10.38 2.69
C PHE A 36 8.47 11.09 1.75
N ASN A 37 8.33 10.63 0.50
CA ASN A 37 7.33 11.17 -0.42
C ASN A 37 5.93 10.73 0.00
N LEU A 38 5.75 9.52 0.55
CA LEU A 38 4.48 9.11 1.17
C LEU A 38 4.10 10.05 2.32
N LEU A 39 5.07 10.46 3.14
CA LEU A 39 4.86 11.42 4.23
C LEU A 39 4.48 12.82 3.71
N GLN A 40 5.12 13.29 2.62
CA GLN A 40 4.79 14.59 2.01
C GLN A 40 3.41 14.63 1.36
N LEU A 41 2.90 13.50 0.86
CA LEU A 41 1.52 13.42 0.36
C LEU A 41 0.51 13.58 1.50
N TRP A 42 0.84 13.10 2.70
CA TRP A 42 0.03 13.22 3.91
C TRP A 42 -0.12 14.67 4.41
N ASP A 43 0.94 15.47 4.25
CA ASP A 43 1.06 16.84 4.77
C ASP A 43 0.02 17.84 4.19
N ASN A 44 -0.54 17.54 3.02
CA ASN A 44 -1.49 18.46 2.38
C ASN A 44 -2.91 18.43 2.99
N GLU A 45 -3.27 17.40 3.78
CA GLU A 45 -4.64 17.27 4.31
C GLU A 45 -4.76 16.84 5.79
N LYS A 46 -3.74 16.22 6.40
CA LYS A 46 -3.74 15.89 7.85
C LYS A 46 -2.32 15.94 8.41
N SER A 47 -2.13 16.59 9.56
CA SER A 47 -0.84 16.85 10.19
C SER A 47 0.08 15.61 10.22
N ILE A 48 1.31 15.74 9.70
CA ILE A 48 2.41 14.74 9.77
C ILE A 48 2.58 14.14 11.17
N GLU A 49 2.13 14.84 12.21
CA GLU A 49 2.15 14.46 13.62
C GLU A 49 1.48 13.10 13.93
N ASN A 50 0.60 12.59 13.06
CA ASN A 50 -0.13 11.33 13.26
C ASN A 50 0.44 10.14 12.46
N VAL A 51 1.64 10.29 11.89
CA VAL A 51 2.30 9.21 11.14
C VAL A 51 3.58 8.78 11.84
N VAL A 52 3.69 7.49 12.13
CA VAL A 52 4.91 6.87 12.67
C VAL A 52 5.56 6.02 11.61
N VAL A 53 6.86 6.16 11.41
CA VAL A 53 7.63 5.32 10.48
C VAL A 53 8.57 4.42 11.27
N ILE A 54 8.51 3.12 10.99
CA ILE A 54 9.46 2.12 11.51
C ILE A 54 10.04 1.31 10.37
N ARG A 55 11.23 0.75 10.53
CA ARG A 55 11.78 -0.18 9.53
C ARG A 55 11.20 -1.57 9.69
N ASN A 56 11.11 -2.31 8.58
CA ASN A 56 10.56 -3.67 8.52
C ASN A 56 11.24 -4.70 9.45
N ASN A 57 12.43 -4.39 9.97
CA ASN A 57 13.23 -5.25 10.83
C ASN A 57 13.57 -4.59 12.18
N GLN A 58 12.97 -3.43 12.48
CA GLN A 58 13.28 -2.67 13.69
C GLN A 58 12.82 -3.39 14.96
N PHE A 59 11.75 -4.16 14.88
CA PHE A 59 11.19 -4.94 15.98
C PHE A 59 10.96 -6.37 15.55
N SER A 60 11.01 -7.31 16.50
CA SER A 60 10.48 -8.65 16.26
C SER A 60 8.95 -8.59 16.09
N TRP A 61 8.39 -9.56 15.36
CA TRP A 61 6.95 -9.61 15.14
C TRP A 61 6.14 -9.59 16.44
N ASN A 62 6.49 -10.43 17.42
CA ASN A 62 5.78 -10.48 18.69
C ASN A 62 5.83 -9.13 19.43
N TYR A 63 7.00 -8.48 19.46
CA TYR A 63 7.13 -7.19 20.10
C TYR A 63 6.28 -6.12 19.42
N PHE A 64 6.33 -6.06 18.08
CA PHE A 64 5.49 -5.15 17.30
C PHE A 64 4.01 -5.37 17.59
N LYS A 65 3.54 -6.62 17.50
CA LYS A 65 2.14 -6.99 17.70
C LYS A 65 1.61 -6.63 19.09
N GLU A 66 2.42 -6.84 20.13
CA GLU A 66 1.99 -6.65 21.52
C GLU A 66 2.16 -5.20 22.02
N ASN A 67 3.18 -4.48 21.54
CA ASN A 67 3.62 -3.23 22.16
C ASN A 67 3.54 -2.02 21.24
N ILE A 68 3.40 -2.20 19.92
CA ILE A 68 3.43 -1.11 18.94
C ILE A 68 2.10 -1.03 18.21
N PHE A 69 1.68 -2.13 17.59
CA PHE A 69 0.44 -2.24 16.83
C PHE A 69 -0.82 -1.68 17.52
N PRO A 70 -1.07 -1.88 18.83
CA PRO A 70 -2.31 -1.43 19.48
C PRO A 70 -2.55 0.09 19.48
N TYR A 71 -1.59 0.89 19.04
CA TYR A 71 -1.67 2.36 18.98
C TYR A 71 -2.01 2.92 17.59
N PHE A 72 -2.27 2.06 16.60
CA PHE A 72 -2.44 2.47 15.20
C PHE A 72 -3.78 2.00 14.63
N ASP A 73 -4.36 2.84 13.77
CA ASP A 73 -5.65 2.60 13.13
C ASP A 73 -5.50 2.03 11.73
N ASN A 74 -4.35 2.23 11.08
CA ASN A 74 -4.04 1.63 9.79
C ASN A 74 -2.52 1.45 9.57
N ILE A 75 -2.17 0.58 8.62
CA ILE A 75 -0.79 0.24 8.30
C ILE A 75 -0.52 0.47 6.82
N ILE A 76 0.61 1.10 6.51
CA ILE A 76 1.14 1.20 5.16
C ILE A 76 2.43 0.43 5.07
N ILE A 77 2.54 -0.47 4.10
CA ILE A 77 3.79 -1.17 3.78
C ILE A 77 4.39 -0.48 2.56
N SER A 78 5.52 0.18 2.77
CA SER A 78 6.13 1.05 1.76
C SER A 78 6.66 0.27 0.55
N PRO A 79 7.00 0.98 -0.54
CA PRO A 79 7.92 0.46 -1.56
C PRO A 79 9.25 0.04 -0.94
N GLY A 80 10.10 -0.61 -1.73
CA GLY A 80 11.45 -0.98 -1.34
C GLY A 80 12.16 -1.77 -2.42
N PRO A 81 13.49 -1.88 -2.34
CA PRO A 81 14.24 -2.80 -3.19
C PRO A 81 14.02 -4.25 -2.76
N GLY A 82 14.45 -5.18 -3.61
CA GLY A 82 14.48 -6.61 -3.27
C GLY A 82 13.20 -7.34 -3.64
N ARG A 83 12.90 -8.41 -2.88
CA ARG A 83 11.79 -9.33 -3.16
C ARG A 83 11.04 -9.68 -1.89
N PRO A 84 9.69 -9.71 -1.91
CA PRO A 84 8.91 -10.07 -0.72
C PRO A 84 9.15 -11.52 -0.27
N GLU A 85 9.60 -12.41 -1.17
CA GLU A 85 9.99 -13.78 -0.84
C GLU A 85 11.25 -13.85 0.04
N THR A 86 12.07 -12.80 0.06
CA THR A 86 13.31 -12.73 0.83
C THR A 86 13.03 -12.13 2.22
N PRO A 87 13.17 -12.90 3.32
CA PRO A 87 12.83 -12.39 4.66
C PRO A 87 13.63 -11.16 5.10
N SER A 88 14.87 -11.00 4.63
CA SER A 88 15.68 -9.80 4.93
C SER A 88 15.16 -8.53 4.27
N ASP A 89 14.47 -8.67 3.13
CA ASP A 89 13.99 -7.54 2.34
C ASP A 89 12.61 -7.09 2.82
N PHE A 90 11.83 -8.01 3.42
CA PHE A 90 10.43 -7.76 3.77
C PHE A 90 10.10 -7.92 5.27
N GLY A 91 11.04 -8.38 6.09
CA GLY A 91 10.96 -8.33 7.55
C GLY A 91 9.63 -8.82 8.14
N ILE A 92 9.02 -8.01 9.00
CA ILE A 92 7.73 -8.33 9.66
C ILE A 92 6.50 -8.18 8.75
N CYS A 93 6.66 -7.66 7.52
CA CYS A 93 5.53 -7.31 6.64
C CYS A 93 4.66 -8.52 6.28
N THR A 94 5.26 -9.71 6.09
CA THR A 94 4.51 -10.95 5.85
C THR A 94 3.61 -11.31 7.03
N ASN A 95 4.09 -11.15 8.27
CA ASN A 95 3.29 -11.40 9.46
C ASN A 95 2.15 -10.39 9.59
N ILE A 96 2.41 -9.12 9.31
CA ILE A 96 1.41 -8.05 9.28
C ILE A 96 0.24 -8.44 8.36
N ILE A 97 0.53 -8.80 7.09
CA ILE A 97 -0.49 -9.13 6.08
C ILE A 97 -1.27 -10.40 6.48
N LYS A 98 -0.58 -11.39 7.06
CA LYS A 98 -1.16 -12.71 7.34
C LYS A 98 -1.99 -12.74 8.62
N GLU A 99 -1.52 -12.09 9.68
CA GLU A 99 -2.06 -12.24 11.03
C GLU A 99 -2.97 -11.10 11.48
N LEU A 100 -2.89 -9.91 10.87
CA LEU A 100 -3.77 -8.79 11.19
C LEU A 100 -4.96 -8.80 10.22
N ASN A 101 -6.16 -9.02 10.75
CA ASN A 101 -7.36 -9.24 9.93
C ASN A 101 -8.31 -8.04 9.91
N ASP A 102 -8.32 -7.24 10.97
CA ASP A 102 -9.35 -6.23 11.22
C ASP A 102 -8.80 -4.79 11.19
N ILE A 103 -7.65 -4.60 10.55
CA ILE A 103 -7.02 -3.29 10.37
C ILE A 103 -6.76 -3.02 8.89
N PRO A 104 -7.08 -1.83 8.37
CA PRO A 104 -6.71 -1.45 7.02
C PRO A 104 -5.19 -1.54 6.77
N ILE A 105 -4.81 -2.26 5.70
CA ILE A 105 -3.43 -2.40 5.25
C ILE A 105 -3.34 -1.95 3.80
N LEU A 106 -2.46 -0.99 3.52
CA LEU A 106 -2.12 -0.58 2.16
C LEU A 106 -0.67 -0.97 1.83
N GLY A 107 -0.49 -1.87 0.87
CA GLY A 107 0.82 -2.22 0.32
C GLY A 107 1.13 -1.44 -0.95
N VAL A 108 2.27 -0.75 -0.99
CA VAL A 108 2.70 0.02 -2.18
C VAL A 108 3.94 -0.63 -2.78
N CYS A 109 3.95 -0.88 -4.09
CA CYS A 109 5.06 -1.47 -4.84
C CYS A 109 5.56 -2.80 -4.21
N LEU A 110 6.65 -2.81 -3.43
CA LEU A 110 7.10 -3.99 -2.69
C LEU A 110 6.03 -4.49 -1.71
N GLY A 111 5.30 -3.59 -1.03
CA GLY A 111 4.16 -3.95 -0.20
C GLY A 111 3.02 -4.62 -0.98
N HIS A 112 2.71 -4.12 -2.18
CA HIS A 112 1.72 -4.74 -3.08
C HIS A 112 2.14 -6.16 -3.50
N GLN A 113 3.42 -6.31 -3.88
CA GLN A 113 3.99 -7.61 -4.24
C GLN A 113 3.96 -8.57 -3.05
N GLY A 114 4.26 -8.07 -1.85
CA GLY A 114 4.19 -8.82 -0.60
C GLY A 114 2.78 -9.30 -0.26
N ILE A 115 1.75 -8.51 -0.54
CA ILE A 115 0.35 -8.97 -0.42
C ILE A 115 0.11 -10.14 -1.37
N GLY A 116 0.49 -10.00 -2.65
CA GLY A 116 0.39 -11.07 -3.63
C GLY A 116 1.04 -12.36 -3.15
N VAL A 117 2.31 -12.29 -2.73
CA VAL A 117 3.09 -13.46 -2.25
C VAL A 117 2.53 -14.06 -0.97
N THR A 118 2.08 -13.24 -0.01
CA THR A 118 1.59 -13.73 1.28
C THR A 118 0.36 -14.64 1.12
N PHE A 119 -0.48 -14.38 0.12
CA PHE A 119 -1.65 -15.20 -0.22
C PHE A 119 -1.35 -16.26 -1.30
N GLY A 120 -0.09 -16.46 -1.70
CA GLY A 120 0.32 -17.54 -2.60
C GLY A 120 0.44 -17.15 -4.09
N GLY A 121 0.32 -15.87 -4.41
CA GLY A 121 0.68 -15.34 -5.73
C GLY A 121 2.18 -15.41 -6.00
N GLN A 122 2.56 -15.27 -7.28
CA GLN A 122 3.97 -15.35 -7.71
C GLN A 122 4.48 -14.00 -8.19
N ILE A 123 5.76 -13.72 -7.99
CA ILE A 123 6.43 -12.55 -8.56
C ILE A 123 7.22 -12.94 -9.80
N THR A 124 6.96 -12.24 -10.90
CA THR A 124 7.66 -12.43 -12.17
C THR A 124 8.23 -11.10 -12.66
N ASN A 125 9.13 -11.16 -13.63
CA ASN A 125 9.62 -9.97 -14.31
C ASN A 125 8.53 -9.39 -15.20
N ALA A 126 8.40 -8.06 -15.20
CA ALA A 126 7.60 -7.39 -16.21
C ALA A 126 8.17 -7.70 -17.60
N LYS A 127 7.30 -8.04 -18.57
CA LYS A 127 7.74 -8.36 -19.94
C LYS A 127 8.50 -7.21 -20.61
N THR A 128 8.14 -5.98 -20.22
CA THR A 128 8.81 -4.75 -20.64
C THR A 128 9.23 -3.99 -19.39
N ILE A 129 10.51 -3.65 -19.28
CA ILE A 129 10.99 -2.77 -18.22
C ILE A 129 10.43 -1.37 -18.50
N MET A 130 9.54 -0.91 -17.63
CA MET A 130 8.95 0.43 -17.73
C MET A 130 9.79 1.41 -16.92
N HIS A 131 10.47 2.34 -17.59
CA HIS A 131 11.17 3.46 -16.95
C HIS A 131 10.49 4.77 -17.31
N GLY A 132 9.73 5.35 -16.38
CA GLY A 132 9.24 6.72 -16.50
C GLY A 132 8.14 6.92 -17.55
N ARG A 133 7.46 5.86 -17.98
CA ARG A 133 6.37 5.96 -18.97
C ARG A 133 5.03 6.15 -18.27
N LEU A 134 4.28 7.15 -18.73
CA LEU A 134 2.87 7.30 -18.39
C LEU A 134 2.09 6.11 -18.97
N SER A 135 1.33 5.44 -18.13
CA SER A 135 0.46 4.34 -18.53
C SER A 135 -0.95 4.56 -17.98
N PRO A 136 -1.99 4.33 -18.79
CA PRO A 136 -3.37 4.36 -18.30
C PRO A 136 -3.61 3.14 -17.41
N VAL A 137 -4.04 3.40 -16.18
CA VAL A 137 -4.48 2.39 -15.22
C VAL A 137 -5.99 2.41 -15.17
N TYR A 138 -6.56 1.24 -15.43
CA TYR A 138 -7.99 0.96 -15.30
C TYR A 138 -8.26 0.37 -13.93
N HIS A 139 -9.42 0.65 -13.36
CA HIS A 139 -9.82 0.12 -12.05
C HIS A 139 -11.30 -0.21 -11.99
N GLU A 140 -11.69 -0.87 -10.91
CA GLU A 140 -13.08 -1.13 -10.53
C GLU A 140 -13.42 -0.46 -9.19
N GLY A 141 -14.71 -0.24 -8.95
CA GLY A 141 -15.20 0.35 -7.70
C GLY A 141 -15.15 1.87 -7.64
N GLY A 142 -15.01 2.57 -8.78
CA GLY A 142 -14.99 4.04 -8.80
C GLY A 142 -16.24 4.73 -8.24
N ASP A 143 -17.38 4.03 -8.24
CA ASP A 143 -18.67 4.50 -7.73
C ASP A 143 -18.96 4.02 -6.29
N ASP A 144 -18.09 3.19 -5.71
CA ASP A 144 -18.26 2.63 -4.37
C ASP A 144 -17.47 3.46 -3.34
N PRO A 145 -18.13 4.12 -2.35
CA PRO A 145 -17.45 4.91 -1.34
C PRO A 145 -16.50 4.11 -0.44
N MET A 146 -16.63 2.79 -0.38
CA MET A 146 -15.73 1.91 0.39
C MET A 146 -14.54 1.41 -0.44
N SER A 147 -14.49 1.76 -1.73
CA SER A 147 -13.39 1.39 -2.61
C SER A 147 -12.24 2.36 -2.47
N LEU A 148 -11.02 1.82 -2.51
CA LEU A 148 -9.80 2.61 -2.64
C LEU A 148 -9.85 3.57 -3.84
N TYR A 149 -10.59 3.22 -4.90
CA TYR A 149 -10.69 4.01 -6.12
C TYR A 149 -11.93 4.91 -6.20
N TYR A 150 -12.64 5.13 -5.08
CA TYR A 150 -13.82 6.00 -5.07
C TYR A 150 -13.51 7.38 -5.66
N LYS A 151 -14.31 7.81 -6.64
CA LYS A 151 -14.16 9.08 -7.37
C LYS A 151 -12.82 9.26 -8.11
N ILE A 152 -12.03 8.20 -8.28
CA ILE A 152 -10.82 8.26 -9.09
C ILE A 152 -11.20 8.10 -10.57
N PRO A 153 -10.69 8.95 -11.49
CA PRO A 153 -10.93 8.81 -12.92
C PRO A 153 -10.57 7.41 -13.44
N ASN A 154 -11.32 6.91 -14.42
CA ASN A 154 -11.10 5.60 -15.03
C ASN A 154 -11.01 5.70 -16.56
N PRO A 155 -9.82 5.54 -17.17
CA PRO A 155 -8.52 5.30 -16.52
C PRO A 155 -7.95 6.57 -15.86
N PHE A 156 -6.95 6.38 -14.99
CA PHE A 156 -6.06 7.43 -14.51
C PHE A 156 -4.62 7.16 -14.95
N SER A 157 -3.79 8.20 -15.02
CA SER A 157 -2.42 8.07 -15.51
C SER A 157 -1.42 7.94 -14.35
N VAL A 158 -0.60 6.89 -14.40
CA VAL A 158 0.51 6.70 -13.45
C VAL A 158 1.83 6.58 -14.18
N VAL A 159 2.92 6.89 -13.48
CA VAL A 159 4.26 6.58 -13.96
C VAL A 159 4.68 5.21 -13.43
N ARG A 160 5.14 4.33 -14.32
CA ARG A 160 5.60 2.98 -13.97
C ARG A 160 7.12 2.95 -13.87
N TYR A 161 7.63 2.33 -12.81
CA TYR A 161 9.06 2.17 -12.51
C TYR A 161 9.46 0.73 -12.14
N HIS A 162 8.54 -0.22 -12.23
CA HIS A 162 8.70 -1.54 -11.63
C HIS A 162 9.25 -2.57 -12.64
N SER A 163 10.25 -3.34 -12.21
CA SER A 163 10.81 -4.48 -12.94
C SER A 163 10.13 -5.81 -12.58
N LEU A 164 9.54 -5.87 -11.39
CA LEU A 164 8.82 -7.03 -10.85
C LEU A 164 7.33 -6.74 -10.76
N ILE A 165 6.51 -7.76 -10.97
CA ILE A 165 5.04 -7.69 -10.90
C ILE A 165 4.47 -8.96 -10.27
N VAL A 166 3.28 -8.85 -9.69
CA VAL A 166 2.47 -10.02 -9.35
C VAL A 166 1.98 -10.68 -10.64
N GLU A 167 2.21 -11.98 -10.77
CA GLU A 167 1.77 -12.77 -11.91
C GLU A 167 0.24 -12.90 -11.91
N ASN A 168 -0.38 -12.55 -13.04
CA ASN A 168 -1.82 -12.66 -13.23
C ASN A 168 -2.30 -14.12 -13.33
N LYS A 169 -1.43 -15.00 -13.85
CA LYS A 169 -1.70 -16.42 -13.98
C LYS A 169 -1.74 -17.05 -12.59
N ASN A 170 -2.85 -17.74 -12.28
CA ASN A 170 -3.07 -18.42 -10.98
C ASN A 170 -3.18 -17.48 -9.78
N MET A 171 -3.90 -16.36 -9.92
CA MET A 171 -4.21 -15.51 -8.77
C MET A 171 -4.91 -16.31 -7.65
N PRO A 172 -4.48 -16.14 -6.39
CA PRO A 172 -5.10 -16.83 -5.26
C PRO A 172 -6.55 -16.37 -5.06
N PRO A 173 -7.48 -17.26 -4.65
CA PRO A 173 -8.90 -16.94 -4.52
C PRO A 173 -9.21 -15.87 -3.47
N GLU A 174 -8.28 -15.63 -2.53
CA GLU A 174 -8.37 -14.59 -1.52
C GLU A 174 -8.18 -13.17 -2.09
N LEU A 175 -7.60 -13.03 -3.30
CA LEU A 175 -7.27 -11.75 -3.91
C LEU A 175 -8.07 -11.51 -5.18
N THR A 176 -8.57 -10.29 -5.32
CA THR A 176 -9.17 -9.79 -6.56
C THR A 176 -8.27 -8.70 -7.16
N ILE A 177 -8.13 -8.71 -8.48
CA ILE A 177 -7.44 -7.64 -9.20
C ILE A 177 -8.37 -6.43 -9.16
N SER A 178 -7.91 -5.31 -8.59
CA SER A 178 -8.72 -4.09 -8.45
C SER A 178 -8.30 -2.97 -9.41
N ALA A 179 -7.06 -3.03 -9.91
CA ALA A 179 -6.59 -2.17 -10.99
C ALA A 179 -5.61 -2.91 -11.90
N TRP A 180 -5.56 -2.50 -13.18
CA TRP A 180 -4.72 -3.12 -14.19
C TRP A 180 -4.32 -2.16 -15.30
N CYS A 181 -3.26 -2.49 -16.03
CA CYS A 181 -2.84 -1.73 -17.21
C CYS A 181 -2.27 -2.62 -18.31
N SER A 182 -2.16 -2.05 -19.51
CA SER A 182 -1.56 -2.73 -20.64
C SER A 182 -0.05 -2.92 -20.40
N GLU A 183 0.49 -4.06 -20.84
CA GLU A 183 1.94 -4.26 -20.90
C GLU A 183 2.61 -3.31 -21.91
N ASP A 184 1.88 -2.96 -22.97
CA ASP A 184 2.29 -1.94 -23.95
C ASP A 184 1.56 -0.63 -23.65
N SER A 185 2.31 0.37 -23.19
CA SER A 185 1.80 1.70 -22.85
C SER A 185 1.26 2.47 -24.05
N SER A 186 1.54 2.04 -25.29
CA SER A 186 0.99 2.66 -26.51
C SER A 186 -0.45 2.22 -26.80
N ILE A 187 -0.91 1.14 -26.18
CA ILE A 187 -2.29 0.65 -26.31
C ILE A 187 -3.18 1.48 -25.38
N LEU A 188 -4.04 2.31 -25.98
CA LEU A 188 -4.96 3.19 -25.25
C LEU A 188 -6.35 2.57 -25.02
N THR A 189 -6.62 1.40 -25.60
CA THR A 189 -7.86 0.65 -25.34
C THR A 189 -7.76 -0.11 -24.03
N PRO A 190 -8.85 -0.25 -23.26
CA PRO A 190 -8.86 -1.05 -22.04
C PRO A 190 -8.41 -2.50 -22.33
N PRO A 191 -7.33 -2.98 -21.71
CA PRO A 191 -6.92 -4.37 -21.88
C PRO A 191 -7.83 -5.30 -21.06
N LEU A 192 -7.92 -6.55 -21.49
CA LEU A 192 -8.58 -7.59 -20.70
C LEU A 192 -7.82 -7.78 -19.39
N LYS A 193 -8.57 -7.77 -18.28
CA LYS A 193 -8.04 -7.91 -16.93
C LYS A 193 -7.16 -9.15 -16.76
N GLU A 194 -7.55 -10.29 -17.35
CA GLU A 194 -6.82 -11.57 -17.29
C GLU A 194 -5.49 -11.59 -18.05
N SER A 195 -5.27 -10.67 -19.00
CA SER A 195 -4.07 -10.63 -19.85
C SER A 195 -3.28 -9.34 -19.67
N SER A 196 -3.39 -8.73 -18.49
CA SER A 196 -2.87 -7.39 -18.20
C SER A 196 -1.90 -7.39 -17.02
N THR A 197 -1.11 -6.32 -16.90
CA THR A 197 -0.29 -6.12 -15.70
C THR A 197 -1.20 -5.75 -14.54
N ILE A 198 -1.11 -6.51 -13.44
CA ILE A 198 -1.79 -6.18 -12.19
C ILE A 198 -1.20 -4.89 -11.63
N MET A 199 -2.07 -3.90 -11.40
CA MET A 199 -1.72 -2.62 -10.79
C MET A 199 -2.37 -2.41 -9.43
N GLY A 200 -3.41 -3.19 -9.11
CA GLY A 200 -4.16 -3.11 -7.86
C GLY A 200 -4.64 -4.50 -7.41
N LEU A 201 -4.59 -4.75 -6.12
CA LEU A 201 -5.10 -5.97 -5.47
C LEU A 201 -5.97 -5.59 -4.28
N ASN A 202 -7.08 -6.31 -4.08
CA ASN A 202 -7.89 -6.25 -2.88
C ASN A 202 -8.07 -7.66 -2.31
N HIS A 203 -8.03 -7.81 -0.99
CA HIS A 203 -8.45 -9.05 -0.35
C HIS A 203 -9.98 -9.12 -0.28
N ILE A 204 -10.57 -10.30 -0.51
CA ILE A 204 -12.04 -10.46 -0.59
C ILE A 204 -12.77 -10.19 0.72
N ASN A 205 -12.13 -10.46 1.87
CA ASN A 205 -12.76 -10.42 3.21
C ASN A 205 -12.00 -9.57 4.24
N LYS A 206 -10.89 -8.95 3.87
CA LYS A 206 -10.03 -8.20 4.79
C LYS A 206 -9.78 -6.82 4.16
N PRO A 207 -9.62 -5.75 4.96
CA PRO A 207 -9.32 -4.41 4.45
C PRO A 207 -7.84 -4.32 4.01
N ILE A 208 -7.42 -5.21 3.12
CA ILE A 208 -6.06 -5.27 2.59
C ILE A 208 -6.10 -4.87 1.13
N TYR A 209 -5.36 -3.82 0.82
CA TYR A 209 -5.29 -3.21 -0.49
C TYR A 209 -3.83 -3.12 -0.92
N GLY A 210 -3.55 -3.33 -2.19
CA GLY A 210 -2.20 -3.22 -2.74
C GLY A 210 -2.20 -2.43 -4.03
N VAL A 211 -1.26 -1.50 -4.22
CA VAL A 211 -1.05 -0.77 -5.47
C VAL A 211 0.38 -0.91 -5.97
N GLN A 212 0.56 -1.25 -7.26
CA GLN A 212 1.89 -1.46 -7.86
C GLN A 212 2.56 -0.14 -8.25
N PHE A 213 1.76 0.88 -8.57
CA PHE A 213 2.26 2.21 -8.89
C PHE A 213 2.60 2.97 -7.61
N HIS A 214 3.51 3.93 -7.74
CA HIS A 214 3.85 4.79 -6.63
C HIS A 214 2.86 5.95 -6.53
N PRO A 215 2.40 6.30 -5.33
CA PRO A 215 1.34 7.28 -5.17
C PRO A 215 1.78 8.74 -5.35
N GLU A 216 3.07 9.02 -5.61
CA GLU A 216 3.50 10.39 -5.98
C GLU A 216 3.00 10.85 -7.35
N ALA A 217 2.44 9.95 -8.17
CA ALA A 217 1.72 10.35 -9.37
C ALA A 217 0.44 11.11 -8.94
N TRP A 218 0.25 12.34 -9.43
CA TRP A 218 -0.82 13.31 -9.08
C TRP A 218 -2.17 12.77 -8.54
N PHE A 219 -2.68 11.65 -9.07
CA PHE A 219 -3.95 11.05 -8.65
C PHE A 219 -3.91 10.22 -7.38
N ALA A 220 -2.74 9.79 -6.95
CA ALA A 220 -2.62 8.81 -5.89
C ALA A 220 -2.52 9.43 -4.48
N ASN A 221 -2.48 10.76 -4.39
CA ASN A 221 -2.89 11.47 -3.17
C ASN A 221 -4.36 11.16 -2.82
N SER A 222 -5.26 11.18 -3.82
CA SER A 222 -6.68 10.87 -3.61
C SER A 222 -6.94 9.42 -3.17
N LEU A 223 -6.02 8.50 -3.49
CA LEU A 223 -6.09 7.11 -3.01
C LEU A 223 -5.77 6.99 -1.53
N LEU A 224 -4.75 7.71 -1.04
CA LEU A 224 -4.40 7.74 0.39
C LEU A 224 -5.52 8.37 1.23
N VAL A 225 -6.17 9.41 0.69
CA VAL A 225 -7.36 9.99 1.31
C VAL A 225 -8.50 8.97 1.38
N SER A 226 -8.77 8.25 0.28
CA SER A 226 -9.82 7.22 0.25
C SER A 226 -9.53 6.09 1.24
N PHE A 227 -8.28 5.65 1.36
CA PHE A 227 -7.85 4.63 2.32
C PHE A 227 -8.11 5.02 3.78
N ASN A 228 -7.98 6.31 4.14
CA ASN A 228 -8.28 6.80 5.48
C ASN A 228 -9.79 7.03 5.74
N VAL A 229 -10.65 6.92 4.73
CA VAL A 229 -12.10 7.09 4.87
C VAL A 229 -12.84 5.73 4.81
N SER A 230 -12.14 4.69 4.35
CA SER A 230 -12.67 3.33 4.12
C SER A 230 -12.54 2.46 5.37
#